data_AF-A0A2U8GKC3-F1
#
_entry.id   AF-A0A2U8GKC3-F1
#
_cell.length_a   1.000
_cell.length_b   1.000
_cell.length_c   1.000
_cell.angle_alpha   90.00
_cell.angle_beta   90.00
_cell.angle_gamma   90.00
#
_symmetry.space_group_name_H-M   'P 1'
#
loop_
_entity.id
_entity.type
_entity.pdbx_description
1 polymer ?
#
loop_
_entity_poly.entity_id
_entity_poly.type
_entity_poly.pdbx_seq_one_letter_code
_entity_poly.pdbx_strand_id
1 'polypeptide(L)'
;MKYCFKYRKGTIVGLFDSDGTYAARITKRQQNKIGLALSCTLTQKTANEDVLGILKDQLESTVKINSGDLSKKKSHSSFTVSFDTVPGKKIMKILKSFPPLSPGKRKDYLIGIKLLEYSKKRCFAELETNNLYSSEEKEKISAISAGMLVYNMSNNVSSIVKQSKKKEKTLKDWLIYMKVDPVFKKLGFDLGKKILTSIQKTVNNLKNSLINGKQIPKDYIVGFHIGDGCLGVGVTFTRGNQLMEVSPYWYLDEVKGSSAVLHAIKATLKVGNVGKHTHGKHTHGKHTHGKHTHGKHTHGKHTHGHGKHTHGKHTHGKHTHGKHTHADDKLQVTGWKSCFPIIQVLGKYNLPKSRQEQFNKFLKCYYICGQGLHYGPKGFQTFLDISYTMNLEGRLKRRPKKEIEQSFAEYLAYRKTQPFSLKTRARRLRKDFRKRFESS
;
A
#
# COMPACT_ATOMS: atom_id res chain seq x y z
N MET A 1 21.42 13.37 15.07
CA MET A 1 20.53 13.15 16.23
C MET A 1 20.34 11.64 16.36
N LYS A 2 20.56 11.05 17.55
CA LYS A 2 20.35 9.61 17.79
C LYS A 2 18.91 9.39 18.28
N TYR A 3 18.18 8.45 17.68
CA TYR A 3 16.84 8.08 18.13
C TYR A 3 16.92 7.10 19.33
N CYS A 4 16.26 7.41 20.44
CA CYS A 4 16.21 6.53 21.64
C CYS A 4 15.22 5.35 21.48
N PHE A 5 14.34 5.42 20.48
CA PHE A 5 13.32 4.43 20.19
C PHE A 5 13.84 3.38 19.19
N LYS A 6 13.46 2.11 19.39
CA LYS A 6 13.78 0.99 18.48
C LYS A 6 12.52 0.29 18.02
N TYR A 7 12.47 -0.07 16.74
CA TYR A 7 11.42 -0.91 16.19
C TYR A 7 11.52 -2.34 16.69
N ARG A 8 10.35 -2.94 16.95
CA ARG A 8 10.24 -4.39 17.17
C ARG A 8 10.49 -5.13 15.85
N LYS A 9 10.83 -6.42 15.96
CA LYS A 9 11.09 -7.27 14.79
C LYS A 9 9.90 -7.27 13.83
N GLY A 10 8.67 -7.43 14.32
CA GLY A 10 7.49 -7.39 13.46
C GLY A 10 7.29 -6.04 12.80
N THR A 11 7.55 -4.94 13.51
CA THR A 11 7.46 -3.59 12.96
C THR A 11 8.42 -3.38 11.80
N ILE A 12 9.66 -3.88 11.88
CA ILE A 12 10.63 -3.83 10.78
C ILE A 12 10.11 -4.62 9.57
N VAL A 13 9.63 -5.84 9.79
CA VAL A 13 9.12 -6.69 8.69
C VAL A 13 7.90 -6.06 8.03
N GLY A 14 6.94 -5.57 8.81
CA GLY A 14 5.74 -4.90 8.29
C GLY A 14 6.08 -3.66 7.48
N LEU A 15 7.08 -2.89 7.92
CA LEU A 15 7.56 -1.70 7.24
C LEU A 15 8.26 -2.02 5.90
N PHE A 16 9.03 -3.12 5.84
CA PHE A 16 9.60 -3.61 4.58
C PHE A 16 8.54 -4.21 3.66
N ASP A 17 7.48 -4.79 4.22
CA ASP A 17 6.40 -5.36 3.42
C ASP A 17 5.54 -4.29 2.74
N SER A 18 5.35 -3.14 3.38
CA SER A 18 4.72 -1.96 2.78
C SER A 18 5.67 -1.22 1.84
N ASP A 19 6.75 -0.64 2.37
CA ASP A 19 7.57 0.37 1.68
C ASP A 19 8.98 -0.11 1.31
N GLY A 20 9.32 -1.35 1.65
CA GLY A 20 10.63 -1.93 1.41
C GLY A 20 10.80 -2.49 0.01
N THR A 21 12.03 -2.61 -0.46
CA THR A 21 12.37 -3.28 -1.72
C THR A 21 13.58 -4.17 -1.49
N TYR A 22 13.50 -5.43 -1.93
CA TYR A 22 14.63 -6.34 -2.02
C TYR A 22 15.11 -6.34 -3.47
N ALA A 23 16.39 -6.11 -3.70
CA ALA A 23 16.94 -5.97 -5.04
C ALA A 23 18.29 -6.65 -5.17
N ALA A 24 18.56 -7.17 -6.35
CA ALA A 24 19.87 -7.64 -6.75
C ALA A 24 20.23 -6.98 -8.09
N ARG A 25 21.49 -6.54 -8.20
CA ARG A 25 22.05 -6.00 -9.44
C ARG A 25 23.18 -6.88 -9.92
N ILE A 26 23.18 -7.16 -11.22
CA ILE A 26 24.27 -7.86 -11.89
C ILE A 26 25.37 -6.86 -12.24
N THR A 27 26.61 -7.23 -12.00
CA THR A 27 27.81 -6.47 -12.37
C THR A 27 28.69 -7.31 -13.29
N LYS A 28 29.35 -6.68 -14.26
CA LYS A 28 30.35 -7.34 -15.11
C LYS A 28 31.64 -7.52 -14.28
N ARG A 29 32.26 -8.70 -14.37
CA ARG A 29 33.58 -9.00 -13.80
C ARG A 29 34.49 -9.53 -14.90
N GLN A 30 35.80 -9.45 -14.71
CA GLN A 30 36.78 -9.99 -15.66
C GLN A 30 36.48 -11.45 -16.05
N GLN A 31 37.01 -11.87 -17.20
CA GLN A 31 36.84 -13.24 -17.74
C GLN A 31 35.38 -13.63 -18.01
N ASN A 32 34.55 -12.68 -18.47
CA ASN A 32 33.14 -12.90 -18.83
C ASN A 32 32.28 -13.43 -17.66
N LYS A 33 32.70 -13.19 -16.41
CA LYS A 33 31.95 -13.61 -15.21
C LYS A 33 31.00 -12.51 -14.75
N ILE A 34 29.95 -12.90 -14.03
CA ILE A 34 29.03 -11.95 -13.38
C ILE A 34 29.29 -11.85 -11.88
N GLY A 35 29.16 -10.65 -11.33
CA GLY A 35 29.05 -10.37 -9.91
C GLY A 35 27.61 -9.99 -9.53
N LEU A 36 27.29 -10.06 -8.24
CA LEU A 36 25.99 -9.65 -7.71
C LEU A 36 26.17 -8.63 -6.58
N ALA A 37 25.36 -7.57 -6.62
CA ALA A 37 25.20 -6.61 -5.54
C ALA A 37 23.76 -6.73 -5.00
N LEU A 38 23.61 -7.33 -3.82
CA LEU A 38 22.31 -7.52 -3.17
C LEU A 38 22.09 -6.45 -2.11
N SER A 39 20.88 -5.90 -2.09
CA SER A 39 20.51 -4.83 -1.16
C SER A 39 19.04 -4.88 -0.79
N CYS A 40 18.73 -4.22 0.32
CA CYS A 40 17.37 -3.81 0.60
C CYS A 40 17.30 -2.29 0.75
N THR A 41 16.19 -1.71 0.32
CA THR A 41 15.93 -0.28 0.40
C THR A 41 14.60 -0.05 1.07
N LEU A 42 14.56 0.84 2.06
CA LEU A 42 13.30 1.38 2.57
C LEU A 42 13.15 2.81 2.05
N THR A 43 11.99 3.11 1.46
CA THR A 43 11.69 4.46 0.95
C THR A 43 10.56 5.06 1.78
N GLN A 44 10.63 6.35 2.07
CA GLN A 44 9.56 7.11 2.70
C GLN A 44 9.37 8.44 1.99
N LYS A 45 8.22 9.08 2.22
CA LYS A 45 8.13 10.52 1.97
C LYS A 45 9.17 11.23 2.83
N THR A 46 9.76 12.30 2.32
CA THR A 46 10.80 13.04 3.05
C THR A 46 10.32 13.61 4.38
N ALA A 47 9.04 13.98 4.50
CA ALA A 47 8.46 14.39 5.80
C ALA A 47 8.39 13.27 6.84
N ASN A 48 8.55 12.01 6.43
CA ASN A 48 8.63 10.84 7.29
C ASN A 48 10.06 10.27 7.34
N GLU A 49 11.10 11.09 7.08
CA GLU A 49 12.50 10.64 7.11
C GLU A 49 12.91 10.10 8.49
N ASP A 50 12.26 10.55 9.56
CA ASP A 50 12.46 10.02 10.92
C ASP A 50 12.25 8.50 10.99
N VAL A 51 11.33 7.96 10.19
CA VAL A 51 11.11 6.52 10.06
C VAL A 51 12.39 5.79 9.65
N LEU A 52 13.14 6.36 8.69
CA LEU A 52 14.40 5.82 8.17
C LEU A 52 15.52 6.01 9.19
N GLY A 53 15.57 7.17 9.85
CA GLY A 53 16.55 7.50 10.88
C GLY A 53 16.55 6.52 12.05
N ILE A 54 15.37 6.16 12.54
CA ILE A 54 15.21 5.16 13.62
C ILE A 54 15.81 3.81 13.21
N LEU A 55 15.52 3.34 11.99
CA LEU A 55 16.05 2.07 11.49
C LEU A 55 17.57 2.14 11.31
N LYS A 56 18.08 3.24 10.74
CA LYS A 56 19.52 3.47 10.55
C LYS A 56 20.26 3.37 11.89
N ASP A 57 19.76 4.04 12.92
CA ASP A 57 20.37 4.06 14.25
C ASP A 57 20.28 2.70 14.94
N GLN A 58 19.14 2.03 14.86
CA GLN A 58 18.97 0.67 15.40
C GLN A 58 19.92 -0.35 14.76
N LEU A 59 20.29 -0.13 13.50
CA LEU A 59 21.26 -0.97 12.79
C LEU A 59 22.71 -0.55 13.04
N GLU A 60 22.95 0.56 13.74
CA GLU A 60 24.26 1.22 13.89
C GLU A 60 24.92 1.49 12.53
N SER A 61 24.10 1.88 11.54
CA SER A 61 24.57 2.08 10.17
C SER A 61 25.21 3.46 10.00
N THR A 62 26.39 3.50 9.38
CA THR A 62 27.04 4.73 8.91
C THR A 62 26.55 5.17 7.53
N VAL A 63 25.74 4.34 6.84
CA VAL A 63 25.19 4.66 5.52
C VAL A 63 24.27 5.87 5.63
N LYS A 64 24.51 6.88 4.80
CA LYS A 64 23.71 8.09 4.74
C LYS A 64 22.32 7.79 4.18
N ILE A 65 21.30 8.44 4.74
CA ILE A 65 19.97 8.48 4.13
C ILE A 65 20.07 9.39 2.91
N ASN A 66 19.57 8.92 1.77
CA ASN A 66 19.45 9.74 0.58
C ASN A 66 18.17 10.57 0.71
N SER A 67 18.32 11.77 1.27
CA SER A 67 17.22 12.69 1.55
C SER A 67 16.68 13.32 0.27
N GLY A 68 15.36 13.37 0.16
CA GLY A 68 14.67 14.09 -0.91
C GLY A 68 14.64 15.60 -0.67
N ASP A 69 14.43 16.36 -1.72
CA ASP A 69 14.27 17.82 -1.66
C ASP A 69 12.82 18.18 -1.26
N LEU A 70 12.62 18.76 -0.08
CA LEU A 70 11.30 19.11 0.45
C LEU A 70 10.56 20.18 -0.37
N SER A 71 11.27 20.96 -1.19
CA SER A 71 10.63 21.94 -2.09
C SER A 71 9.81 21.28 -3.20
N LYS A 72 10.09 19.99 -3.50
CA LYS A 72 9.40 19.23 -4.54
C LYS A 72 8.10 18.62 -4.02
N LYS A 73 7.03 18.80 -4.79
CA LYS A 73 5.67 18.24 -4.53
C LYS A 73 5.63 16.72 -4.31
N LYS A 74 6.63 15.97 -4.80
CA LYS A 74 6.79 14.52 -4.58
C LYS A 74 8.22 14.23 -4.13
N SER A 75 8.51 14.57 -2.89
CA SER A 75 9.81 14.32 -2.27
C SER A 75 9.84 12.99 -1.54
N HIS A 76 10.84 12.18 -1.84
CA HIS A 76 11.06 10.88 -1.22
C HIS A 76 12.49 10.76 -0.74
N SER A 77 12.66 10.13 0.43
CA SER A 77 13.94 9.80 1.02
C SER A 77 14.09 8.28 1.07
N SER A 78 15.32 7.79 0.94
CA SER A 78 15.57 6.35 0.94
C SER A 78 16.79 5.96 1.75
N PHE A 79 16.71 4.79 2.37
CA PHE A 79 17.79 4.17 3.12
C PHE A 79 18.07 2.79 2.52
N THR A 80 19.22 2.65 1.85
CA THR A 80 19.63 1.42 1.16
C THR A 80 20.81 0.80 1.88
N VAL A 81 20.74 -0.51 2.17
CA VAL A 81 21.85 -1.27 2.73
C VAL A 81 22.11 -2.53 1.93
N SER A 82 23.38 -2.80 1.66
CA SER A 82 23.82 -4.03 0.99
C SER A 82 23.87 -5.20 1.99
N PHE A 83 23.50 -6.40 1.56
CA PHE A 83 23.38 -7.58 2.44
C PHE A 83 24.71 -8.10 3.00
N ASP A 84 25.82 -7.75 2.37
CA ASP A 84 27.19 -8.08 2.78
C ASP A 84 27.72 -7.19 3.92
N THR A 85 27.14 -5.99 4.09
CA THR A 85 27.49 -5.04 5.16
C THR A 85 26.96 -5.48 6.54
N VAL A 86 27.55 -4.97 7.63
CA VAL A 86 27.05 -5.18 9.00
C VAL A 86 25.56 -4.85 9.17
N PRO A 87 25.04 -3.67 8.77
CA PRO A 87 23.62 -3.38 8.87
C PRO A 87 22.77 -4.31 8.00
N GLY A 88 23.24 -4.69 6.81
CA GLY A 88 22.59 -5.69 5.97
C GLY A 88 22.45 -7.05 6.66
N LYS A 89 23.53 -7.56 7.27
CA LYS A 89 23.53 -8.82 8.04
C LYS A 89 22.55 -8.77 9.23
N LYS A 90 22.47 -7.63 9.93
CA LYS A 90 21.49 -7.39 11.01
C LYS A 90 20.05 -7.49 10.49
N ILE A 91 19.74 -6.85 9.36
CA ILE A 91 18.41 -6.98 8.71
C ILE A 91 18.14 -8.43 8.30
N MET A 92 19.10 -9.10 7.67
CA MET A 92 18.93 -10.49 7.23
C MET A 92 18.68 -11.44 8.40
N LYS A 93 19.29 -11.21 9.57
CA LYS A 93 19.01 -11.96 10.79
C LYS A 93 17.55 -11.79 11.24
N ILE A 94 17.03 -10.56 11.16
CA ILE A 94 15.62 -10.27 11.48
C ILE A 94 14.70 -10.98 10.48
N LEU A 95 14.91 -10.82 9.17
CA LEU A 95 14.09 -11.41 8.12
C LEU A 95 14.14 -12.95 8.09
N LYS A 96 15.27 -13.55 8.51
CA LYS A 96 15.36 -15.01 8.69
C LYS A 96 14.49 -15.49 9.85
N SER A 97 14.47 -14.75 10.97
CA SER A 97 13.66 -15.08 12.14
C SER A 97 12.17 -14.77 11.96
N PHE A 98 11.86 -13.72 11.20
CA PHE A 98 10.50 -13.35 10.85
C PHE A 98 10.45 -12.89 9.39
N PRO A 99 10.17 -13.82 8.46
CA PRO A 99 10.04 -13.52 7.06
C PRO A 99 8.98 -12.49 6.66
N PRO A 100 9.17 -11.83 5.50
CA PRO A 100 8.10 -11.12 4.79
C PRO A 100 6.81 -11.94 4.68
N LEU A 101 5.69 -11.32 4.98
CA LEU A 101 4.35 -11.87 4.85
C LEU A 101 3.68 -11.45 3.54
N SER A 102 4.04 -10.30 2.97
CA SER A 102 3.59 -9.90 1.62
C SER A 102 4.09 -10.91 0.59
N PRO A 103 3.20 -11.59 -0.17
CA PRO A 103 3.61 -12.64 -1.12
C PRO A 103 4.64 -12.15 -2.16
N GLY A 104 4.48 -10.92 -2.66
CA GLY A 104 5.44 -10.32 -3.60
C GLY A 104 6.80 -10.11 -2.97
N LYS A 105 6.85 -9.51 -1.78
CA LYS A 105 8.09 -9.23 -1.04
C LYS A 105 8.75 -10.52 -0.57
N ARG A 106 7.96 -11.53 -0.18
CA ARG A 106 8.44 -12.88 0.18
C ARG A 106 9.12 -13.58 -0.99
N LYS A 107 8.55 -13.50 -2.18
CA LYS A 107 9.17 -14.03 -3.41
C LYS A 107 10.54 -13.35 -3.64
N ASP A 108 10.57 -12.02 -3.63
CA ASP A 108 11.82 -11.27 -3.87
C ASP A 108 12.87 -11.55 -2.79
N TYR A 109 12.47 -11.65 -1.53
CA TYR A 109 13.34 -12.05 -0.43
C TYR A 109 13.93 -13.46 -0.64
N LEU A 110 13.10 -14.46 -0.98
CA LEU A 110 13.56 -15.83 -1.20
C LEU A 110 14.51 -15.95 -2.40
N ILE A 111 14.23 -15.21 -3.49
CA ILE A 111 15.16 -15.07 -4.61
C ILE A 111 16.48 -14.45 -4.12
N GLY A 112 16.40 -13.37 -3.33
CA GLY A 112 17.58 -12.72 -2.74
C GLY A 112 18.43 -13.66 -1.88
N ILE A 113 17.82 -14.56 -1.10
CA ILE A 113 18.54 -15.60 -0.34
C ILE A 113 19.31 -16.53 -1.27
N LYS A 114 18.67 -17.02 -2.34
CA LYS A 114 19.33 -17.90 -3.33
C LYS A 114 20.48 -17.19 -4.02
N LEU A 115 20.27 -15.95 -4.44
CA LEU A 115 21.31 -15.12 -5.06
C LEU A 115 22.47 -14.82 -4.10
N LEU A 116 22.19 -14.65 -2.80
CA LEU A 116 23.23 -14.46 -1.78
C LEU A 116 24.06 -15.74 -1.59
N GLU A 117 23.42 -16.92 -1.60
CA GLU A 117 24.13 -18.21 -1.59
C GLU A 117 25.06 -18.34 -2.80
N TYR A 118 24.54 -18.13 -4.00
CA TYR A 118 25.33 -18.15 -5.23
C TYR A 118 26.47 -17.11 -5.20
N SER A 119 26.24 -15.92 -4.64
CA SER A 119 27.29 -14.89 -4.56
C SER A 119 28.52 -15.34 -3.75
N LYS A 120 28.33 -16.28 -2.81
CA LYS A 120 29.40 -16.83 -1.96
C LYS A 120 30.01 -18.08 -2.55
N LYS A 121 29.18 -19.00 -3.05
CA LYS A 121 29.62 -20.34 -3.48
C LYS A 121 29.89 -20.46 -4.98
N ARG A 122 29.40 -19.51 -5.80
CA ARG A 122 29.43 -19.55 -7.27
C ARG A 122 28.71 -20.75 -7.91
N CYS A 123 27.99 -21.53 -7.12
CA CYS A 123 27.16 -22.65 -7.55
C CYS A 123 25.87 -22.65 -6.71
N PHE A 124 24.74 -23.03 -7.31
CA PHE A 124 23.52 -23.30 -6.56
C PHE A 124 23.56 -24.71 -5.98
N ALA A 125 23.06 -24.88 -4.74
CA ALA A 125 22.97 -26.19 -4.08
C ALA A 125 22.24 -27.25 -4.92
N GLU A 126 21.23 -26.84 -5.68
CA GLU A 126 20.48 -27.69 -6.61
C GLU A 126 21.34 -28.33 -7.73
N LEU A 127 22.56 -27.83 -7.95
CA LEU A 127 23.52 -28.32 -8.94
C LEU A 127 24.82 -28.86 -8.30
N GLU A 128 25.08 -28.58 -7.02
CA GLU A 128 26.32 -28.97 -6.32
C GLU A 128 26.58 -30.49 -6.41
N THR A 129 25.56 -31.30 -6.13
CA THR A 129 25.65 -32.78 -6.09
C THR A 129 25.62 -33.45 -7.47
N ASN A 130 25.56 -32.68 -8.57
CA ASN A 130 25.51 -33.25 -9.90
C ASN A 130 26.93 -33.57 -10.40
N ASN A 131 27.27 -34.84 -10.56
CA ASN A 131 28.61 -35.26 -10.98
C ASN A 131 28.84 -35.20 -12.50
N LEU A 132 27.81 -34.84 -13.29
CA LEU A 132 27.89 -34.77 -14.75
C LEU A 132 28.64 -33.53 -15.27
N TYR A 133 28.83 -32.51 -14.41
CA TYR A 133 29.41 -31.23 -14.81
C TYR A 133 30.64 -30.90 -13.95
N SER A 134 31.68 -30.40 -14.59
CA SER A 134 32.84 -29.81 -13.92
C SER A 134 32.46 -28.58 -13.11
N SER A 135 33.32 -28.16 -12.18
CA SER A 135 33.11 -26.96 -11.37
C SER A 135 32.91 -25.68 -12.20
N GLU A 136 33.60 -25.57 -13.34
CA GLU A 136 33.47 -24.41 -14.23
C GLU A 136 32.12 -24.40 -14.96
N GLU A 137 31.66 -25.55 -15.43
CA GLU A 137 30.35 -25.69 -16.08
C GLU A 137 29.22 -25.43 -15.08
N LYS A 138 29.36 -25.93 -13.84
CA LYS A 138 28.42 -25.64 -12.75
C LYS A 138 28.31 -24.15 -12.45
N GLU A 139 29.45 -23.44 -12.45
CA GLU A 139 29.46 -21.98 -12.29
C GLU A 139 28.74 -21.30 -13.47
N LYS A 140 28.99 -21.70 -14.72
CA LYS A 140 28.34 -21.14 -15.91
C LYS A 140 26.82 -21.32 -15.87
N ILE A 141 26.36 -22.54 -15.61
CA ILE A 141 24.93 -22.88 -15.48
C ILE A 141 24.30 -22.03 -14.36
N SER A 142 24.95 -21.97 -13.20
CA SER A 142 24.47 -21.20 -12.04
C SER A 142 24.45 -19.69 -12.32
N ALA A 143 25.41 -19.15 -13.05
CA ALA A 143 25.45 -17.74 -13.44
C ALA A 143 24.24 -17.34 -14.30
N ILE A 144 23.87 -18.20 -15.26
CA ILE A 144 22.69 -18.00 -16.12
C ILE A 144 21.41 -18.06 -15.28
N SER A 145 21.29 -19.06 -14.41
CA SER A 145 20.16 -19.16 -13.48
C SER A 145 20.07 -17.95 -12.57
N ALA A 146 21.18 -17.44 -12.05
CA ALA A 146 21.23 -16.24 -11.22
C ALA A 146 20.74 -15.01 -11.99
N GLY A 147 21.16 -14.85 -13.25
CA GLY A 147 20.67 -13.78 -14.12
C GLY A 147 19.14 -13.84 -14.33
N MET A 148 18.60 -15.04 -14.57
CA MET A 148 17.16 -15.27 -14.68
C MET A 148 16.43 -14.97 -13.36
N LEU A 149 16.99 -15.33 -12.21
CA LEU A 149 16.39 -15.06 -10.91
C LEU A 149 16.35 -13.56 -10.62
N VAL A 150 17.43 -12.81 -10.90
CA VAL A 150 17.45 -11.34 -10.80
C VAL A 150 16.35 -10.71 -11.67
N TYR A 151 16.14 -11.22 -12.88
CA TYR A 151 15.06 -10.76 -13.77
C TYR A 151 13.65 -10.95 -13.17
N ASN A 152 13.46 -12.01 -12.38
CA ASN A 152 12.20 -12.35 -11.73
C ASN A 152 11.96 -11.62 -10.40
N MET A 153 12.94 -10.87 -9.89
CA MET A 153 12.73 -9.93 -8.80
C MET A 153 11.89 -8.74 -9.26
N SER A 154 10.97 -8.31 -8.39
CA SER A 154 10.06 -7.20 -8.70
C SER A 154 10.82 -5.86 -8.70
N ASN A 155 11.10 -5.31 -9.90
CA ASN A 155 11.30 -3.87 -10.04
C ASN A 155 9.93 -3.24 -10.31
N ASN A 156 9.52 -2.31 -9.45
CA ASN A 156 8.38 -1.40 -9.50
C ASN A 156 7.43 -1.49 -10.70
N VAL A 157 6.17 -1.82 -10.38
CA VAL A 157 5.00 -1.77 -11.26
C VAL A 157 4.79 -0.34 -11.76
N SER A 158 5.23 -0.06 -12.97
CA SER A 158 4.58 0.92 -13.84
C SER A 158 4.93 0.62 -15.30
N SER A 159 3.91 0.20 -16.06
CA SER A 159 3.94 -0.31 -17.45
C SER A 159 4.74 -1.61 -17.64
N ILE A 160 4.07 -2.74 -17.38
CA ILE A 160 4.56 -4.12 -17.59
C ILE A 160 5.27 -4.28 -18.95
N VAL A 161 4.79 -3.60 -19.99
CA VAL A 161 5.30 -3.74 -21.38
C VAL A 161 6.61 -2.98 -21.65
N LYS A 162 6.81 -1.78 -21.09
CA LYS A 162 8.05 -1.00 -21.34
C LYS A 162 9.22 -1.50 -20.49
N GLN A 163 8.95 -1.92 -19.25
CA GLN A 163 9.97 -2.51 -18.40
C GLN A 163 10.31 -3.95 -18.78
N SER A 164 9.37 -4.76 -19.29
CA SER A 164 9.68 -6.12 -19.76
C SER A 164 10.69 -6.09 -20.90
N LYS A 165 10.50 -5.22 -21.90
CA LYS A 165 11.45 -5.07 -23.03
C LYS A 165 12.84 -4.60 -22.58
N LYS A 166 12.92 -3.65 -21.64
CA LYS A 166 14.21 -3.18 -21.08
C LYS A 166 14.91 -4.29 -20.28
N LYS A 167 14.18 -5.02 -19.44
CA LYS A 167 14.72 -6.13 -18.65
C LYS A 167 15.13 -7.32 -19.52
N GLU A 168 14.36 -7.62 -20.56
CA GLU A 168 14.66 -8.66 -21.54
C GLU A 168 15.92 -8.31 -22.32
N LYS A 169 16.05 -7.05 -22.75
CA LYS A 169 17.30 -6.53 -23.34
C LYS A 169 18.47 -6.71 -22.38
N THR A 170 18.31 -6.32 -21.11
CA THR A 170 19.36 -6.47 -20.09
C THR A 170 19.78 -7.93 -19.92
N LEU A 171 18.83 -8.88 -19.82
CA LEU A 171 19.15 -10.31 -19.74
C LEU A 171 19.88 -10.81 -21.00
N LYS A 172 19.45 -10.39 -22.19
CA LYS A 172 20.13 -10.70 -23.46
C LYS A 172 21.56 -10.17 -23.48
N ASP A 173 21.77 -8.91 -23.08
CA ASP A 173 23.09 -8.27 -23.02
C ASP A 173 24.04 -9.02 -22.07
N TRP A 174 23.53 -9.54 -20.94
CA TRP A 174 24.32 -10.36 -20.01
C TRP A 174 24.70 -11.72 -20.59
N LEU A 175 23.76 -12.39 -21.27
CA LEU A 175 24.04 -13.67 -21.91
C LEU A 175 25.08 -13.52 -23.03
N ILE A 176 25.02 -12.43 -23.80
CA ILE A 176 26.03 -12.10 -24.81
C ILE A 176 27.39 -11.87 -24.15
N TYR A 177 27.42 -11.08 -23.07
CA TYR A 177 28.66 -10.80 -22.34
C TYR A 177 29.35 -12.06 -21.80
N MET A 178 28.57 -13.00 -21.27
CA MET A 178 29.09 -14.27 -20.73
C MET A 178 29.56 -15.25 -21.82
N LYS A 179 29.38 -14.94 -23.11
CA LYS A 179 29.69 -15.84 -24.25
C LYS A 179 29.08 -17.25 -24.06
N VAL A 180 27.82 -17.29 -23.68
CA VAL A 180 27.15 -18.53 -23.25
C VAL A 180 26.87 -19.46 -24.44
N ASP A 181 27.35 -20.70 -24.34
CA ASP A 181 26.98 -21.79 -25.25
C ASP A 181 25.46 -22.11 -25.17
N PRO A 182 24.78 -22.38 -26.31
CA PRO A 182 23.35 -22.72 -26.32
C PRO A 182 22.92 -23.83 -25.35
N VAL A 183 23.77 -24.85 -25.13
CA VAL A 183 23.51 -25.96 -24.20
C VAL A 183 23.49 -25.45 -22.77
N PHE A 184 24.53 -24.73 -22.33
CA PHE A 184 24.58 -24.16 -20.97
C PHE A 184 23.48 -23.11 -20.75
N LYS A 185 23.12 -22.36 -21.79
CA LYS A 185 21.96 -21.45 -21.75
C LYS A 185 20.70 -22.21 -21.35
N LYS A 186 20.37 -23.29 -22.05
CA LYS A 186 19.18 -24.10 -21.78
C LYS A 186 19.22 -24.67 -20.35
N LEU A 187 20.32 -25.31 -19.96
CA LEU A 187 20.50 -25.88 -18.62
C LEU A 187 20.34 -24.83 -17.51
N GLY A 188 20.92 -23.65 -17.70
CA GLY A 188 20.79 -22.54 -16.75
C GLY A 188 19.37 -22.00 -16.63
N PHE A 189 18.62 -21.91 -17.75
CA PHE A 189 17.20 -21.54 -17.70
C PHE A 189 16.35 -22.60 -17.00
N ASP A 190 16.60 -23.88 -17.27
CA ASP A 190 15.85 -24.98 -16.65
C ASP A 190 16.09 -25.03 -15.13
N LEU A 191 17.34 -24.89 -14.69
CA LEU A 191 17.69 -24.77 -13.28
C LEU A 191 17.03 -23.54 -12.63
N GLY A 192 17.10 -22.37 -13.28
CA GLY A 192 16.47 -21.15 -12.78
C GLY A 192 14.95 -21.29 -12.64
N LYS A 193 14.29 -21.96 -13.59
CA LYS A 193 12.85 -22.27 -13.56
C LYS A 193 12.52 -23.23 -12.42
N LYS A 194 13.34 -24.27 -12.20
CA LYS A 194 13.17 -25.21 -11.08
C LYS A 194 13.21 -24.49 -9.73
N ILE A 195 14.20 -23.61 -9.52
CA ILE A 195 14.32 -22.81 -8.29
C ILE A 195 13.10 -21.89 -8.12
N LEU A 196 12.68 -21.21 -9.19
CA LEU A 196 11.55 -20.29 -9.15
C LEU A 196 10.22 -21.01 -8.83
N THR A 197 10.00 -22.19 -9.40
CA THR A 197 8.81 -23.02 -9.10
C THR A 197 8.76 -23.41 -7.63
N SER A 198 9.89 -23.80 -7.04
CA SER A 198 9.98 -24.11 -5.60
C SER A 198 9.66 -22.90 -4.71
N ILE A 199 10.20 -21.72 -5.07
CA ILE A 199 9.88 -20.46 -4.39
C ILE A 199 8.39 -20.13 -4.54
N GLN A 200 7.82 -20.26 -5.73
CA GLN A 200 6.42 -19.96 -5.99
C GLN A 200 5.47 -20.88 -5.19
N LYS A 201 5.80 -22.17 -5.04
CA LYS A 201 5.05 -23.09 -4.18
C LYS A 201 5.03 -22.60 -2.73
N THR A 202 6.19 -22.19 -2.19
CA THR A 202 6.31 -21.62 -0.84
C THR A 202 5.46 -20.36 -0.67
N VAL A 203 5.52 -19.45 -1.66
CA VAL A 203 4.76 -18.19 -1.66
C VAL A 203 3.25 -18.45 -1.75
N ASN A 204 2.82 -19.41 -2.57
CA ASN A 204 1.41 -19.78 -2.70
C ASN A 204 0.85 -20.38 -1.40
N ASN A 205 1.62 -21.24 -0.72
CA ASN A 205 1.23 -21.78 0.59
C ASN A 205 1.06 -20.67 1.62
N LEU A 206 1.99 -19.72 1.68
CA LEU A 206 1.87 -18.53 2.54
C LEU A 206 0.61 -17.73 2.19
N LYS A 207 0.42 -17.40 0.92
CA LYS A 207 -0.74 -16.65 0.43
C LYS A 207 -2.06 -17.30 0.85
N ASN A 208 -2.19 -18.61 0.66
CA ASN A 208 -3.37 -19.37 1.05
C ASN A 208 -3.60 -19.31 2.57
N SER A 209 -2.54 -19.48 3.37
CA SER A 209 -2.67 -19.39 4.83
C SER A 209 -3.17 -18.01 5.30
N LEU A 210 -2.69 -16.93 4.68
CA LEU A 210 -3.06 -15.56 5.02
C LEU A 210 -4.51 -15.24 4.64
N ILE A 211 -4.97 -15.72 3.48
CA ILE A 211 -6.37 -15.58 3.05
C ILE A 211 -7.29 -16.38 3.97
N ASN A 212 -6.86 -17.57 4.41
CA ASN A 212 -7.62 -18.47 5.26
C ASN A 212 -7.54 -18.13 6.76
N GLY A 213 -7.41 -16.84 7.08
CA GLY A 213 -7.58 -16.34 8.45
C GLY A 213 -6.37 -16.49 9.37
N LYS A 214 -5.17 -16.75 8.86
CA LYS A 214 -3.94 -16.71 9.66
C LYS A 214 -3.82 -15.37 10.39
N GLN A 215 -3.74 -15.43 11.72
CA GLN A 215 -3.46 -14.27 12.54
C GLN A 215 -1.98 -13.93 12.50
N ILE A 216 -1.66 -12.64 12.60
CA ILE A 216 -0.30 -12.12 12.52
C ILE A 216 0.02 -11.22 13.72
N PRO A 217 1.29 -11.06 14.08
CA PRO A 217 1.68 -10.22 15.21
C PRO A 217 1.18 -8.77 15.07
N LYS A 218 0.69 -8.18 16.17
CA LYS A 218 0.19 -6.80 16.18
C LYS A 218 1.28 -5.77 15.86
N ASP A 219 2.52 -6.02 16.24
CA ASP A 219 3.66 -5.15 15.94
C ASP A 219 4.01 -5.14 14.44
N TYR A 220 3.71 -6.22 13.70
CA TYR A 220 3.75 -6.24 12.24
C TYR A 220 2.72 -5.28 11.64
N ILE A 221 1.49 -5.28 12.15
CA ILE A 221 0.42 -4.37 11.69
C ILE A 221 0.84 -2.91 11.89
N VAL A 222 1.51 -2.60 13.01
CA VAL A 222 2.08 -1.27 13.25
C VAL A 222 3.12 -0.91 12.19
N GLY A 223 4.04 -1.82 11.86
CA GLY A 223 5.03 -1.62 10.80
C GLY A 223 4.39 -1.32 9.44
N PHE A 224 3.40 -2.13 9.07
CA PHE A 224 2.65 -1.96 7.84
C PHE A 224 1.88 -0.63 7.82
N HIS A 225 1.30 -0.21 8.95
CA HIS A 225 0.65 1.09 9.09
C HIS A 225 1.63 2.26 8.95
N ILE A 226 2.84 2.14 9.50
CA ILE A 226 3.88 3.18 9.37
C ILE A 226 4.24 3.42 7.90
N GLY A 227 4.16 2.40 7.05
CA GLY A 227 4.35 2.58 5.61
C GLY A 227 3.09 3.05 4.88
N ASP A 228 2.16 2.12 4.66
CA ASP A 228 1.00 2.28 3.78
C ASP A 228 -0.29 2.68 4.49
N GLY A 229 -0.23 2.89 5.81
CA GLY A 229 -1.39 3.20 6.60
C GLY A 229 -1.83 4.66 6.55
N CYS A 230 -3.15 4.85 6.59
CA CYS A 230 -3.76 6.17 6.65
C CYS A 230 -4.87 6.19 7.71
N LEU A 231 -4.86 7.25 8.51
CA LEU A 231 -5.90 7.59 9.47
C LEU A 231 -6.57 8.89 9.03
N GLY A 232 -7.89 8.96 9.12
CA GLY A 232 -8.59 10.20 8.84
C GLY A 232 -10.01 10.20 9.38
N VAL A 233 -10.64 11.36 9.29
CA VAL A 233 -12.06 11.51 9.63
C VAL A 233 -12.75 12.22 8.48
N GLY A 234 -13.81 11.62 7.98
CA GLY A 234 -14.65 12.17 6.93
C GLY A 234 -15.86 12.89 7.51
N VAL A 235 -16.28 13.97 6.85
CA VAL A 235 -17.54 14.66 7.11
C VAL A 235 -18.39 14.57 5.86
N THR A 236 -19.63 14.13 6.02
CA THR A 236 -20.61 14.08 4.95
C THR A 236 -21.86 14.83 5.38
N PHE A 237 -22.37 15.67 4.49
CA PHE A 237 -23.68 16.30 4.63
C PHE A 237 -24.62 15.67 3.60
N THR A 238 -25.82 15.29 4.03
CA THR A 238 -26.85 14.68 3.16
C THR A 238 -28.20 15.33 3.38
N ARG A 239 -29.15 15.06 2.48
CA ARG A 239 -30.51 15.64 2.47
C ARG A 239 -30.49 17.17 2.47
N GLY A 240 -29.77 17.79 1.53
CA GLY A 240 -29.64 19.25 1.49
C GLY A 240 -29.05 19.84 2.78
N ASN A 241 -27.98 19.23 3.29
CA ASN A 241 -27.27 19.63 4.52
C ASN A 241 -28.06 19.51 5.83
N GLN A 242 -29.24 18.88 5.82
CA GLN A 242 -30.05 18.64 7.02
C GLN A 242 -29.47 17.55 7.94
N LEU A 243 -28.69 16.63 7.38
CA LEU A 243 -28.04 15.55 8.11
C LEU A 243 -26.52 15.65 7.96
N MET A 244 -25.84 15.77 9.10
CA MET A 244 -24.38 15.67 9.19
C MET A 244 -23.98 14.31 9.76
N GLU A 245 -23.02 13.68 9.11
CA GLU A 245 -22.33 12.48 9.58
C GLU A 245 -20.82 12.73 9.62
N VAL A 246 -20.21 12.38 10.74
CA VAL A 246 -18.76 12.35 10.91
C VAL A 246 -18.35 10.91 11.15
N SER A 247 -17.40 10.40 10.36
CA SER A 247 -16.98 9.00 10.40
C SER A 247 -15.47 8.88 10.35
N PRO A 248 -14.83 8.27 11.36
CA PRO A 248 -13.42 7.97 11.30
C PRO A 248 -13.20 6.85 10.30
N TYR A 249 -12.03 6.85 9.69
CA TYR A 249 -11.59 5.76 8.86
C TYR A 249 -10.11 5.48 9.09
N TRP A 250 -9.79 4.20 8.96
CA TRP A 250 -8.44 3.72 8.79
C TRP A 250 -8.40 2.89 7.53
N TYR A 251 -7.33 3.01 6.77
CA TYR A 251 -7.11 2.10 5.67
C TYR A 251 -5.66 1.75 5.46
N LEU A 252 -5.48 0.60 4.82
CA LEU A 252 -4.22 0.11 4.26
C LEU A 252 -4.48 -0.15 2.77
N ASP A 253 -3.61 0.38 1.91
CA ASP A 253 -3.62 0.12 0.47
C ASP A 253 -2.55 -0.93 0.15
N GLU A 254 -2.82 -1.85 -0.77
CA GLU A 254 -1.82 -2.82 -1.26
C GLU A 254 -2.01 -3.08 -2.76
N VAL A 255 -0.90 -3.27 -3.47
CA VAL A 255 -0.93 -3.56 -4.91
C VAL A 255 -1.64 -4.88 -5.19
N LYS A 256 -2.47 -4.89 -6.24
CA LYS A 256 -3.22 -6.07 -6.71
C LYS A 256 -2.33 -7.32 -6.82
N GLY A 257 -2.70 -8.37 -6.11
CA GLY A 257 -1.97 -9.66 -6.08
C GLY A 257 -1.26 -9.96 -4.75
N SER A 258 -1.10 -8.95 -3.89
CA SER A 258 -0.47 -9.08 -2.56
C SER A 258 -1.46 -8.89 -1.39
N SER A 259 -2.76 -8.74 -1.66
CA SER A 259 -3.81 -8.47 -0.66
C SER A 259 -4.04 -9.55 0.39
N ALA A 260 -3.39 -10.70 0.29
CA ALA A 260 -3.43 -11.75 1.30
C ALA A 260 -3.05 -11.23 2.70
N VAL A 261 -2.10 -10.30 2.78
CA VAL A 261 -1.74 -9.63 4.05
C VAL A 261 -2.91 -8.85 4.63
N LEU A 262 -3.70 -8.17 3.79
CA LEU A 262 -4.88 -7.42 4.23
C LEU A 262 -5.94 -8.34 4.85
N HIS A 263 -6.12 -9.56 4.30
CA HIS A 263 -7.00 -10.57 4.89
C HIS A 263 -6.51 -11.03 6.27
N ALA A 264 -5.20 -11.27 6.43
CA ALA A 264 -4.62 -11.64 7.71
C ALA A 264 -4.71 -10.51 8.76
N ILE A 265 -4.53 -9.25 8.34
CA ILE A 265 -4.73 -8.07 9.20
C ILE A 265 -6.19 -7.99 9.64
N LYS A 266 -7.14 -8.14 8.71
CA LYS A 266 -8.58 -8.20 9.03
C LYS A 266 -8.88 -9.32 10.02
N ALA A 267 -8.35 -10.53 9.81
CA ALA A 267 -8.57 -11.66 10.70
C ALA A 267 -8.00 -11.42 12.11
N THR A 268 -6.83 -10.78 12.20
CA THR A 268 -6.18 -10.44 13.48
C THR A 268 -6.94 -9.39 14.27
N LEU A 269 -7.42 -8.34 13.59
CA LEU A 269 -8.11 -7.22 14.23
C LEU A 269 -9.62 -7.45 14.38
N LYS A 270 -10.16 -8.44 13.67
CA LYS A 270 -11.60 -8.76 13.59
C LYS A 270 -12.45 -7.55 13.17
N VAL A 271 -11.89 -6.65 12.38
CA VAL A 271 -12.56 -5.44 11.87
C VAL A 271 -12.17 -5.14 10.43
N GLY A 272 -13.05 -4.42 9.74
CA GLY A 272 -12.82 -3.90 8.41
C GLY A 272 -13.21 -4.85 7.29
N ASN A 273 -13.18 -4.31 6.07
CA ASN A 273 -13.51 -5.01 4.84
C ASN A 273 -12.35 -4.89 3.86
N VAL A 274 -11.99 -6.01 3.24
CA VAL A 274 -11.03 -6.06 2.14
C VAL A 274 -11.83 -6.02 0.85
N GLY A 275 -11.52 -5.08 -0.04
CA GLY A 275 -12.20 -4.95 -1.32
C GLY A 275 -11.37 -4.21 -2.35
N LYS A 276 -11.74 -4.36 -3.62
CA LYS A 276 -11.10 -3.63 -4.74
C LYS A 276 -11.50 -2.16 -4.67
N HIS A 277 -10.53 -1.25 -4.73
CA HIS A 277 -10.81 0.16 -4.88
C HIS A 277 -11.11 0.47 -6.36
N THR A 278 -12.39 0.57 -6.74
CA THR A 278 -12.76 1.25 -7.98
C THR A 278 -12.74 2.75 -7.72
N HIS A 279 -12.12 3.56 -8.59
CA HIS A 279 -12.53 4.96 -8.68
C HIS A 279 -14.00 4.89 -9.08
N GLY A 280 -14.87 5.17 -8.12
CA GLY A 280 -16.18 5.67 -8.46
C GLY A 280 -15.96 6.85 -9.39
N LYS A 281 -15.98 6.61 -10.71
CA LYS A 281 -17.00 7.28 -11.49
C LYS A 281 -18.26 6.94 -10.72
N HIS A 282 -18.80 7.91 -9.99
CA HIS A 282 -20.22 7.85 -9.72
C HIS A 282 -20.84 7.45 -11.06
N THR A 283 -21.41 6.25 -11.12
CA THR A 283 -22.40 5.97 -12.14
C THR A 283 -23.44 7.07 -11.91
N HIS A 284 -23.40 8.11 -12.74
CA HIS A 284 -24.64 8.72 -13.18
C HIS A 284 -25.54 7.53 -13.55
N GLY A 285 -26.57 7.27 -12.73
CA GLY A 285 -27.28 6.00 -12.65
C GLY A 285 -27.99 5.66 -13.96
N LYS A 286 -27.86 4.41 -14.42
CA LYS A 286 -28.76 3.86 -15.43
C LYS A 286 -29.89 3.16 -14.70
N HIS A 287 -31.09 3.70 -14.86
CA HIS A 287 -32.35 3.01 -14.56
C HIS A 287 -32.35 1.63 -15.25
N THR A 288 -32.61 0.58 -14.49
CA THR A 288 -33.15 -0.67 -15.01
C THR A 288 -34.63 -0.45 -15.28
N HIS A 289 -35.01 -0.22 -16.55
CA HIS A 289 -36.38 -0.51 -16.97
C HIS A 289 -36.50 -2.00 -17.24
N GLY A 290 -37.41 -2.64 -16.50
CA GLY A 290 -37.80 -4.02 -16.67
C GLY A 290 -38.37 -4.26 -18.07
N LYS A 291 -38.15 -5.47 -18.56
CA LYS A 291 -38.76 -6.01 -19.78
C LYS A 291 -40.28 -5.98 -19.62
N HIS A 292 -40.98 -5.26 -20.50
CA HIS A 292 -42.38 -5.55 -20.81
C HIS A 292 -42.49 -5.87 -22.30
N THR A 293 -43.03 -7.06 -22.56
CA THR A 293 -43.42 -7.61 -23.86
C THR A 293 -44.67 -6.91 -24.43
N HIS A 294 -44.80 -7.01 -25.75
CA HIS A 294 -45.76 -6.37 -26.66
C HIS A 294 -47.22 -6.20 -26.20
N GLY A 295 -47.79 -5.06 -26.61
CA GLY A 295 -49.22 -4.88 -26.87
C GLY A 295 -49.43 -3.81 -27.94
N LYS A 296 -50.01 -4.19 -29.09
CA LYS A 296 -50.53 -3.30 -30.13
C LYS A 296 -51.67 -2.45 -29.56
N HIS A 297 -51.76 -1.16 -29.88
CA HIS A 297 -52.93 -0.54 -30.54
C HIS A 297 -52.90 1.01 -30.62
N THR A 298 -53.20 1.46 -31.86
CA THR A 298 -53.99 2.63 -32.31
C THR A 298 -53.61 4.10 -32.11
N HIS A 299 -53.79 4.79 -33.23
CA HIS A 299 -53.76 6.21 -33.56
C HIS A 299 -54.28 7.22 -32.51
N GLY A 300 -53.56 8.34 -32.41
CA GLY A 300 -54.08 9.65 -32.03
C GLY A 300 -53.37 10.73 -32.87
N LYS A 301 -54.18 11.52 -33.60
CA LYS A 301 -53.78 12.63 -34.48
C LYS A 301 -53.36 13.88 -33.70
N HIS A 302 -52.74 14.82 -34.44
CA HIS A 302 -52.54 16.26 -34.17
C HIS A 302 -51.32 16.64 -33.31
N THR A 303 -50.53 17.70 -33.60
CA THR A 303 -50.60 18.76 -34.62
C THR A 303 -49.19 19.34 -34.85
N HIS A 304 -48.99 19.94 -36.02
CA HIS A 304 -47.80 20.68 -36.44
C HIS A 304 -47.39 21.82 -35.50
N GLY A 305 -46.08 21.95 -35.30
CA GLY A 305 -45.43 23.16 -34.80
C GLY A 305 -44.04 23.28 -35.42
N HIS A 306 -43.91 24.11 -36.44
CA HIS A 306 -42.68 24.39 -37.17
C HIS A 306 -41.57 24.93 -36.25
N GLY A 307 -40.40 24.30 -36.27
CA GLY A 307 -39.17 24.81 -35.68
C GLY A 307 -37.98 24.53 -36.60
N LYS A 308 -37.42 25.59 -37.18
CA LYS A 308 -36.38 25.62 -38.21
C LYS A 308 -35.08 24.91 -37.81
N HIS A 309 -34.42 24.34 -38.82
CA HIS A 309 -33.06 23.79 -38.82
C HIS A 309 -32.02 24.68 -38.12
N THR A 310 -31.07 24.04 -37.41
CA THR A 310 -29.64 24.39 -37.49
C THR A 310 -28.77 23.14 -37.35
N HIS A 311 -27.92 22.90 -38.35
CA HIS A 311 -26.85 21.90 -38.32
C HIS A 311 -25.77 22.32 -37.31
N GLY A 312 -25.76 21.68 -36.13
CA GLY A 312 -24.64 21.77 -35.19
C GLY A 312 -23.55 20.74 -35.54
N LYS A 313 -22.43 21.24 -36.04
CA LYS A 313 -21.20 20.51 -36.39
C LYS A 313 -20.77 19.47 -35.35
N HIS A 314 -20.34 18.31 -35.82
CA HIS A 314 -19.51 17.36 -35.09
C HIS A 314 -18.35 18.07 -34.38
N THR A 315 -18.27 17.93 -33.06
CA THR A 315 -16.99 17.98 -32.35
C THR A 315 -16.74 16.60 -31.76
N HIS A 316 -15.76 15.89 -32.34
CA HIS A 316 -15.18 14.70 -31.74
C HIS A 316 -14.61 15.08 -30.36
N GLY A 317 -15.36 14.79 -29.31
CA GLY A 317 -14.85 14.80 -27.95
C GLY A 317 -13.75 13.75 -27.84
N LYS A 318 -12.49 14.21 -27.93
CA LYS A 318 -11.28 13.42 -27.70
C LYS A 318 -11.49 12.50 -26.51
N HIS A 319 -11.43 11.19 -26.77
CA HIS A 319 -11.31 10.19 -25.73
C HIS A 319 -10.08 10.53 -24.88
N THR A 320 -10.29 11.10 -23.69
CA THR A 320 -9.29 11.03 -22.65
C THR A 320 -9.30 9.58 -22.18
N HIS A 321 -8.40 8.79 -22.75
CA HIS A 321 -8.02 7.50 -22.17
C HIS A 321 -7.59 7.75 -20.73
N GLY A 322 -8.52 7.53 -19.81
CA GLY A 322 -8.22 7.41 -18.40
C GLY A 322 -7.16 6.32 -18.28
N LYS A 323 -5.93 6.74 -18.00
CA LYS A 323 -4.80 5.87 -17.69
C LYS A 323 -5.32 4.73 -16.82
N HIS A 324 -5.09 3.50 -17.25
CA HIS A 324 -5.38 2.29 -16.48
C HIS A 324 -4.88 2.50 -15.04
N THR A 325 -5.80 2.81 -14.14
CA THR A 325 -5.53 2.86 -12.71
C THR A 325 -5.61 1.43 -12.25
N HIS A 326 -4.47 0.89 -11.83
CA HIS A 326 -4.42 -0.41 -11.19
C HIS A 326 -5.42 -0.38 -10.02
N ALA A 327 -6.40 -1.28 -10.04
CA ALA A 327 -7.32 -1.42 -8.92
C ALA A 327 -6.54 -2.06 -7.76
N ASP A 328 -6.02 -1.24 -6.87
CA ASP A 328 -5.39 -1.67 -5.63
C ASP A 328 -6.45 -2.25 -4.69
N ASP A 329 -6.07 -3.30 -3.96
CA ASP A 329 -6.92 -3.87 -2.93
C ASP A 329 -6.71 -3.05 -1.65
N LYS A 330 -7.81 -2.83 -0.92
CA LYS A 330 -7.82 -1.96 0.24
C LYS A 330 -8.48 -2.64 1.42
N LEU A 331 -7.83 -2.60 2.58
CA LEU A 331 -8.49 -2.85 3.86
C LEU A 331 -9.02 -1.53 4.37
N GLN A 332 -10.35 -1.42 4.50
CA GLN A 332 -10.98 -0.22 5.05
C GLN A 332 -11.75 -0.55 6.32
N VAL A 333 -11.49 0.23 7.36
CA VAL A 333 -12.24 0.24 8.61
C VAL A 333 -12.88 1.61 8.73
N THR A 334 -14.21 1.66 8.88
CA THR A 334 -14.96 2.90 9.10
C THR A 334 -15.84 2.80 10.34
N GLY A 335 -16.13 3.96 10.92
CA GLY A 335 -17.03 4.07 12.04
C GLY A 335 -16.34 3.93 13.40
N TRP A 336 -16.93 4.60 14.39
CA TRP A 336 -16.34 4.79 15.72
C TRP A 336 -16.03 3.47 16.44
N LYS A 337 -16.95 2.48 16.36
CA LYS A 337 -16.77 1.18 17.02
C LYS A 337 -15.62 0.39 16.38
N SER A 338 -15.60 0.33 15.06
CA SER A 338 -14.67 -0.50 14.29
C SER A 338 -13.23 0.03 14.32
N CYS A 339 -13.05 1.34 14.49
CA CYS A 339 -11.71 1.95 14.61
C CYS A 339 -11.07 1.74 15.99
N PHE A 340 -11.83 1.34 17.02
CA PHE A 340 -11.29 1.22 18.39
C PHE A 340 -10.18 0.17 18.51
N PRO A 341 -10.28 -1.05 17.94
CA PRO A 341 -9.16 -2.00 17.93
C PRO A 341 -7.88 -1.43 17.28
N ILE A 342 -8.02 -0.55 16.29
CA ILE A 342 -6.87 0.11 15.63
C ILE A 342 -6.20 1.08 16.62
N ILE A 343 -7.01 1.88 17.31
CA ILE A 343 -6.53 2.81 18.34
C ILE A 343 -5.79 2.06 19.45
N GLN A 344 -6.33 0.95 19.94
CA GLN A 344 -5.68 0.14 20.98
C GLN A 344 -4.36 -0.44 20.51
N VAL A 345 -4.29 -0.91 19.26
CA VAL A 345 -3.02 -1.39 18.69
C VAL A 345 -2.04 -0.24 18.56
N LEU A 346 -2.36 0.82 17.81
CA LEU A 346 -1.42 1.92 17.57
C LEU A 346 -1.01 2.65 18.85
N GLY A 347 -1.90 2.80 19.83
CA GLY A 347 -1.60 3.43 21.11
C GLY A 347 -0.70 2.60 22.04
N LYS A 348 -0.57 1.29 21.81
CA LYS A 348 0.30 0.40 22.59
C LYS A 348 1.75 0.40 22.11
N TYR A 349 2.02 0.85 20.89
CA TYR A 349 3.35 0.84 20.29
C TYR A 349 3.83 2.25 20.02
N ASN A 350 5.12 2.49 20.22
CA ASN A 350 5.74 3.75 19.87
C ASN A 350 5.74 3.90 18.34
N LEU A 351 5.23 5.03 17.86
CA LEU A 351 5.30 5.41 16.45
C LEU A 351 6.44 6.42 16.23
N PRO A 352 7.03 6.47 15.03
CA PRO A 352 7.90 7.58 14.61
C PRO A 352 7.17 8.92 14.80
N LYS A 353 7.90 9.99 15.12
CA LYS A 353 7.34 11.31 15.46
C LYS A 353 6.33 11.77 14.41
N SER A 354 6.69 11.69 13.12
CA SER A 354 5.83 12.06 12.00
C SER A 354 4.48 11.31 12.00
N ARG A 355 4.52 10.00 12.29
CA ARG A 355 3.32 9.14 12.36
C ARG A 355 2.56 9.31 13.68
N GLN A 356 3.26 9.51 14.80
CA GLN A 356 2.68 9.79 16.11
C GLN A 356 1.86 11.07 16.09
N GLU A 357 2.34 12.12 15.42
CA GLU A 357 1.61 13.38 15.27
C GLU A 357 0.28 13.18 14.52
N GLN A 358 0.26 12.41 13.43
CA GLN A 358 -0.97 12.09 12.70
C GLN A 358 -1.93 11.24 13.55
N PHE A 359 -1.41 10.27 14.30
CA PHE A 359 -2.21 9.47 15.23
C PHE A 359 -2.82 10.33 16.35
N ASN A 360 -2.05 11.25 16.93
CA ASN A 360 -2.53 12.18 17.95
C ASN A 360 -3.63 13.11 17.42
N LYS A 361 -3.49 13.63 16.18
CA LYS A 361 -4.55 14.41 15.53
C LYS A 361 -5.81 13.57 15.32
N PHE A 362 -5.66 12.33 14.86
CA PHE A 362 -6.77 11.39 14.72
C PHE A 362 -7.49 11.14 16.05
N LEU A 363 -6.74 10.90 17.13
CA LEU A 363 -7.29 10.72 18.47
C LEU A 363 -8.07 11.95 18.94
N LYS A 364 -7.52 13.16 18.77
CA LYS A 364 -8.23 14.40 19.12
C LYS A 364 -9.58 14.50 18.40
N CYS A 365 -9.61 14.26 17.09
CA CYS A 365 -10.88 14.20 16.35
C CYS A 365 -11.80 13.11 16.89
N TYR A 366 -11.26 11.94 17.21
CA TYR A 366 -12.02 10.82 17.77
C TYR A 366 -12.68 11.17 19.11
N TYR A 367 -11.97 11.85 20.01
CA TYR A 367 -12.51 12.31 21.29
C TYR A 367 -13.57 13.40 21.14
N ILE A 368 -13.31 14.43 20.31
CA ILE A 368 -14.29 15.51 20.03
C ILE A 368 -15.59 14.90 19.51
N CYS A 369 -15.50 13.95 18.58
CA CYS A 369 -16.66 13.32 17.98
C CYS A 369 -17.36 12.34 18.91
N GLY A 370 -16.61 11.53 19.67
CA GLY A 370 -17.13 10.58 20.65
C GLY A 370 -17.94 11.25 21.76
N GLN A 371 -17.54 12.46 22.16
CA GLN A 371 -18.26 13.29 23.13
C GLN A 371 -19.42 14.10 22.52
N GLY A 372 -19.67 13.97 21.21
CA GLY A 372 -20.72 14.72 20.50
C GLY A 372 -20.45 16.23 20.40
N LEU A 373 -19.24 16.71 20.69
CA LEU A 373 -18.91 18.13 20.69
C LEU A 373 -18.95 18.74 19.28
N HIS A 374 -18.67 17.93 18.27
CA HIS A 374 -18.73 18.31 16.85
C HIS A 374 -20.12 18.77 16.36
N TYR A 375 -21.19 18.59 17.14
CA TYR A 375 -22.51 19.14 16.80
C TYR A 375 -22.66 20.62 17.16
N GLY A 376 -21.76 21.16 18.00
CA GLY A 376 -21.75 22.58 18.35
C GLY A 376 -20.73 23.37 17.51
N PRO A 377 -20.91 24.69 17.32
CA PRO A 377 -20.02 25.52 16.51
C PRO A 377 -18.54 25.42 16.89
N LYS A 378 -18.22 25.62 18.17
CA LYS A 378 -16.83 25.58 18.67
C LYS A 378 -16.18 24.20 18.49
N GLY A 379 -16.93 23.14 18.80
CA GLY A 379 -16.44 21.78 18.67
C GLY A 379 -16.25 21.35 17.21
N PHE A 380 -17.16 21.77 16.32
CA PHE A 380 -17.02 21.54 14.89
C PHE A 380 -15.82 22.29 14.30
N GLN A 381 -15.63 23.57 14.63
CA GLN A 381 -14.48 24.34 14.15
C GLN A 381 -13.16 23.70 14.58
N THR A 382 -13.04 23.36 15.87
CA THR A 382 -11.85 22.68 16.42
C THR A 382 -11.59 21.36 15.70
N PHE A 383 -12.63 20.55 15.48
CA PHE A 383 -12.54 19.32 14.71
C PHE A 383 -12.09 19.57 13.27
N LEU A 384 -12.65 20.59 12.62
CA LEU A 384 -12.36 20.92 11.24
C LEU A 384 -10.90 21.36 11.07
N ASP A 385 -10.41 22.22 11.95
CA ASP A 385 -9.03 22.70 11.97
C ASP A 385 -8.04 21.53 12.11
N ILE A 386 -8.30 20.61 13.03
CA ILE A 386 -7.45 19.44 13.23
C ILE A 386 -7.53 18.51 12.01
N SER A 387 -8.74 18.11 11.60
CA SER A 387 -8.93 17.15 10.50
C SER A 387 -8.41 17.67 9.16
N TYR A 388 -8.45 19.00 8.94
CA TYR A 388 -7.88 19.60 7.74
C TYR A 388 -6.36 19.56 7.75
N THR A 389 -5.69 19.59 8.91
CA THR A 389 -4.22 19.44 8.99
C THR A 389 -3.72 18.00 8.99
N MET A 390 -4.62 17.02 8.90
CA MET A 390 -4.25 15.61 8.75
C MET A 390 -3.94 15.27 7.30
N ASN A 391 -2.86 14.51 7.08
CA ASN A 391 -2.46 13.98 5.77
C ASN A 391 -2.24 15.02 4.65
N LEU A 392 -1.90 16.28 5.00
CA LEU A 392 -1.95 17.42 4.06
C LEU A 392 -0.88 17.45 2.96
N GLU A 393 0.20 16.68 3.06
CA GLU A 393 1.26 16.73 2.06
C GLU A 393 0.97 15.93 0.79
N GLY A 394 -0.29 15.86 0.32
CA GLY A 394 -0.57 15.04 -0.86
C GLY A 394 -1.86 15.22 -1.63
N ARG A 395 -2.92 15.86 -1.10
CA ARG A 395 -4.16 16.06 -1.86
C ARG A 395 -4.88 17.33 -1.43
N LEU A 396 -5.40 18.07 -2.43
CA LEU A 396 -6.55 18.94 -2.24
C LEU A 396 -7.62 18.10 -1.53
N LYS A 397 -8.06 18.56 -0.34
CA LYS A 397 -9.27 18.01 0.27
C LYS A 397 -10.36 18.08 -0.80
N ARG A 398 -11.15 17.01 -0.95
CA ARG A 398 -12.19 16.94 -1.99
C ARG A 398 -13.15 18.14 -1.95
N ARG A 399 -13.27 18.76 -0.78
CA ARG A 399 -13.98 20.02 -0.57
C ARG A 399 -13.06 21.02 0.15
N PRO A 400 -12.95 22.26 -0.32
CA PRO A 400 -12.37 23.37 0.41
C PRO A 400 -12.96 23.49 1.83
N LYS A 401 -12.16 23.97 2.78
CA LYS A 401 -12.58 24.16 4.18
C LYS A 401 -13.81 25.06 4.27
N LYS A 402 -13.80 26.18 3.53
CA LYS A 402 -14.89 27.16 3.48
C LYS A 402 -16.24 26.56 3.06
N GLU A 403 -16.25 25.64 2.10
CA GLU A 403 -17.48 24.96 1.68
C GLU A 403 -18.04 24.05 2.78
N ILE A 404 -17.18 23.41 3.57
CA ILE A 404 -17.61 22.59 4.70
C ILE A 404 -18.15 23.47 5.83
N GLU A 405 -17.51 24.61 6.09
CA GLU A 405 -18.00 25.61 7.06
C GLU A 405 -19.39 26.14 6.66
N GLN A 406 -19.60 26.43 5.37
CA GLN A 406 -20.90 26.84 4.84
C GLN A 406 -21.97 25.74 5.01
N SER A 407 -21.68 24.50 4.59
CA SER A 407 -22.62 23.38 4.78
C SER A 407 -22.96 23.15 6.26
N PHE A 408 -22.03 23.41 7.17
CA PHE A 408 -22.28 23.32 8.61
C PHE A 408 -23.17 24.46 9.13
N ALA A 409 -23.00 25.69 8.63
CA ALA A 409 -23.88 26.79 8.96
C ALA A 409 -25.34 26.51 8.52
N GLU A 410 -25.53 25.97 7.32
CA GLU A 410 -26.84 25.53 6.81
C GLU A 410 -27.44 24.41 7.67
N TYR A 411 -26.62 23.42 8.07
CA TYR A 411 -27.02 22.37 9.01
C TYR A 411 -27.52 22.94 10.35
N LEU A 412 -26.81 23.91 10.92
CA LEU A 412 -27.22 24.56 12.17
C LEU A 412 -28.51 25.36 12.02
N ALA A 413 -28.67 26.09 10.91
CA ALA A 413 -29.89 26.84 10.61
C ALA A 413 -31.10 25.91 10.53
N TYR A 414 -30.98 24.79 9.80
CA TYR A 414 -32.03 23.77 9.74
C TYR A 414 -32.31 23.14 11.12
N ARG A 415 -31.29 22.89 11.95
CA ARG A 415 -31.52 22.28 13.27
C ARG A 415 -32.21 23.21 14.25
N LYS A 416 -32.05 24.54 14.14
CA LYS A 416 -32.81 25.51 14.95
C LYS A 416 -34.31 25.39 14.73
N THR A 417 -34.77 24.99 13.54
CA THR A 417 -36.19 24.78 13.23
C THR A 417 -36.71 23.39 13.66
N GLN A 418 -35.85 22.52 14.22
CA GLN A 418 -36.17 21.13 14.59
C GLN A 418 -35.62 20.77 16.01
N PRO A 419 -36.21 21.33 17.09
CA PRO A 419 -35.60 21.44 18.43
C PRO A 419 -35.32 20.11 19.16
N PHE A 420 -35.96 19.00 18.80
CA PHE A 420 -35.95 17.78 19.61
C PHE A 420 -34.74 16.83 19.42
N SER A 421 -33.84 17.11 18.46
CA SER A 421 -32.95 16.06 17.90
C SER A 421 -31.47 16.09 18.33
N LEU A 422 -30.90 17.25 18.68
CA LEU A 422 -29.46 17.39 18.93
C LEU A 422 -29.02 16.83 20.30
N LYS A 423 -29.74 17.17 21.36
CA LYS A 423 -29.42 16.74 22.74
C LYS A 423 -29.50 15.21 22.87
N THR A 424 -30.49 14.58 22.25
CA THR A 424 -30.72 13.13 22.31
C THR A 424 -29.62 12.33 21.61
N ARG A 425 -29.21 12.76 20.41
CA ARG A 425 -28.13 12.08 19.65
C ARG A 425 -26.76 12.26 20.32
N ALA A 426 -26.46 13.47 20.80
CA ALA A 426 -25.23 13.73 21.55
C ALA A 426 -25.19 12.94 22.88
N ARG A 427 -26.30 12.87 23.62
CA ARG A 427 -26.41 12.06 24.85
C ARG A 427 -26.20 10.57 24.57
N ARG A 428 -26.78 10.03 23.50
CA ARG A 428 -26.59 8.61 23.11
C ARG A 428 -25.14 8.30 22.77
N LEU A 429 -24.46 9.17 22.00
CA LEU A 429 -23.04 9.01 21.67
C LEU A 429 -22.16 9.09 22.92
N ARG A 430 -22.41 10.04 23.83
CA ARG A 430 -21.68 10.16 25.10
C ARG A 430 -21.84 8.92 25.98
N LYS A 431 -23.05 8.39 26.12
CA LYS A 431 -23.34 7.18 26.90
C LYS A 431 -22.59 5.96 26.32
N ASP A 432 -22.64 5.81 25.00
CA ASP A 432 -21.93 4.76 24.27
C ASP A 432 -20.41 4.89 24.35
N PHE A 433 -19.90 6.13 24.42
CA PHE A 433 -18.47 6.42 24.51
C PHE A 433 -17.92 6.16 25.93
N ARG A 434 -18.58 6.68 26.98
CA ARG A 434 -18.19 6.49 28.38
C ARG A 434 -18.11 5.01 28.76
N LYS A 435 -19.16 4.23 28.42
CA LYS A 435 -19.21 2.79 28.72
C LYS A 435 -17.99 2.02 28.19
N ARG A 436 -17.28 2.53 27.18
CA ARG A 436 -16.17 1.82 26.53
C ARG A 436 -14.78 2.27 26.95
N PHE A 437 -14.63 3.51 27.38
CA PHE A 437 -13.36 4.04 27.87
C PHE A 437 -13.20 3.90 29.37
N GLU A 438 -14.30 3.80 30.13
CA GLU A 438 -14.27 3.58 31.58
C GLU A 438 -14.20 2.08 31.94
N SER A 439 -14.40 1.17 30.97
CA SER A 439 -14.36 -0.29 31.17
C SER A 439 -13.10 -0.98 30.61
N SER A 440 -12.14 -0.20 30.12
CA SER A 440 -10.89 -0.64 29.47
C SER A 440 -9.71 0.09 30.07
#